data_AF-P21923-F1
#
_entry.id   AF-P21923-F1
#
_cell.length_a   1.000
_cell.length_b   1.000
_cell.length_c   1.000
_cell.angle_alpha   90.00
_cell.angle_beta   90.00
_cell.angle_gamma   90.00
#
_symmetry.space_group_name_H-M   'P 1'
#
loop_
_entity.id
_entity.type
_entity.pdbx_description
1 polymer ?
#
loop_
_entity_poly.entity_id
_entity_poly.type
_entity_poly.pdbx_seq_one_letter_code
_entity_poly.pdbx_strand_id
1 'polypeptide(L)' 'RVCMGKSQHHSFPCISDRLCSNECVKEEGGWTAGYCHLRYCRCQKAC' A
#
# COMPACT_ATOMS: atom_id res chain seq x y z
N ARG A 1 10.42 12.56 -5.23
CA ARG A 1 10.87 11.26 -4.68
C ARG A 1 9.64 10.47 -4.26
N VAL A 2 9.76 9.16 -4.06
CA VAL A 2 8.62 8.33 -3.62
C VAL A 2 9.05 7.64 -2.34
N CYS A 3 8.25 7.85 -1.29
CA CYS A 3 8.44 7.18 -0.02
C CYS A 3 7.58 5.93 -0.03
N MET A 4 8.15 4.80 0.41
CA MET A 4 7.48 3.51 0.47
C MET A 4 7.30 3.09 1.93
N GLY A 5 6.19 2.43 2.23
CA GLY A 5 5.89 1.83 3.52
C GLY A 5 5.17 0.50 3.35
N LYS A 6 5.16 -0.33 4.39
CA LYS A 6 4.33 -1.53 4.44
C LYS A 6 2.93 -1.13 4.93
N SER A 7 1.88 -1.62 4.28
CA SER A 7 0.52 -1.45 4.81
C SER A 7 0.40 -2.10 6.19
N GLN A 8 -0.23 -1.39 7.13
CA GLN A 8 -0.51 -1.87 8.48
C GLN A 8 -1.82 -2.69 8.54
N HIS A 9 -2.76 -2.46 7.62
CA HIS A 9 -4.09 -3.07 7.65
C HIS A 9 -4.28 -4.25 6.68
N HIS A 10 -3.33 -4.51 5.77
CA HIS A 10 -3.47 -5.59 4.80
C HIS A 10 -3.25 -6.98 5.42
N SER A 11 -4.35 -7.67 5.80
CA SER A 11 -4.35 -8.93 6.57
C SER A 11 -4.30 -10.23 5.74
N PHE A 12 -4.42 -10.16 4.41
CA PHE A 12 -4.38 -11.31 3.50
C PHE A 12 -3.14 -11.24 2.59
N PRO A 13 -2.66 -12.32 1.91
CA PRO A 13 -1.69 -12.16 0.84
C PRO A 13 -2.20 -11.15 -0.20
N CYS A 14 -1.33 -10.23 -0.59
CA CYS A 14 -1.65 -9.24 -1.59
C CYS A 14 -1.89 -9.92 -2.95
N ILE A 15 -3.15 -9.92 -3.39
CA ILE A 15 -3.60 -10.55 -4.65
C ILE A 15 -3.90 -9.52 -5.76
N SER A 16 -4.02 -8.24 -5.40
CA SER A 16 -4.38 -7.19 -6.34
C SER A 16 -3.79 -5.85 -5.91
N ASP A 17 -3.03 -5.24 -6.83
CA ASP A 17 -2.49 -3.89 -6.64
C ASP A 17 -3.59 -2.88 -6.38
N ARG A 18 -4.77 -3.06 -7.00
CA ARG A 18 -5.94 -2.20 -6.79
C ARG A 18 -6.46 -2.27 -5.36
N LEU A 19 -6.56 -3.48 -4.79
CA LEU A 19 -6.99 -3.65 -3.39
C LEU A 19 -5.96 -3.07 -2.44
N CYS A 20 -4.68 -3.37 -2.67
CA CYS A 20 -3.59 -2.80 -1.89
C CYS A 20 -3.57 -1.27 -1.92
N SER A 21 -3.70 -0.67 -3.11
CA SER A 21 -3.75 0.77 -3.28
C SER A 21 -4.93 1.41 -2.54
N ASN A 22 -6.12 0.80 -2.65
CA ASN A 22 -7.32 1.27 -1.94
C ASN A 22 -7.13 1.24 -0.42
N GLU A 23 -6.50 0.19 0.12
CA GLU A 23 -6.22 0.11 1.56
C GLU A 23 -5.16 1.13 1.97
N CYS A 24 -4.05 1.23 1.23
CA CYS A 24 -3.03 2.24 1.48
C CYS A 24 -3.59 3.66 1.55
N VAL A 25 -4.43 4.05 0.59
CA VAL A 25 -5.04 5.40 0.56
C VAL A 25 -5.97 5.66 1.76
N LYS A 26 -6.55 4.60 2.35
CA LYS A 26 -7.35 4.71 3.58
C LYS A 26 -6.51 4.74 4.85
N GLU A 27 -5.26 4.29 4.82
CA GLU A 27 -4.39 4.31 6.00
C GLU A 27 -3.99 5.74 6.36
N GLU A 28 -3.92 6.02 7.66
CA GLU A 28 -3.32 7.25 8.15
C GLU A 28 -1.84 7.31 7.74
N GLY A 29 -1.44 8.37 7.03
CA GLY A 29 -0.07 8.51 6.53
C GLY A 29 0.05 9.23 5.19
N GLY A 30 -1.08 9.52 4.53
CA GLY A 30 -1.11 10.25 3.26
C GLY A 30 -0.56 9.43 2.10
N TRP A 31 -0.80 8.12 2.10
CA TRP A 31 -0.45 7.27 0.97
C TRP A 31 -1.33 7.58 -0.22
N THR A 32 -0.71 7.67 -1.40
CA THR A 32 -1.42 8.03 -2.64
C THR A 32 -1.63 6.83 -3.55
N ALA A 33 -0.88 5.75 -3.34
CA ALA A 33 -1.07 4.50 -4.02
C ALA A 33 -0.46 3.33 -3.24
N GLY A 34 -0.67 2.12 -3.73
CA GLY A 34 0.00 0.92 -3.24
C GLY A 34 0.10 -0.16 -4.32
N TYR A 35 0.98 -1.13 -4.10
CA TYR A 35 1.17 -2.27 -5.00
C TYR A 35 1.54 -3.53 -4.21
N CYS A 36 1.23 -4.69 -4.78
CA CYS A 36 1.61 -5.98 -4.26
C CYS A 36 3.07 -6.25 -4.57
N HIS A 37 3.84 -6.46 -3.52
CA HIS A 37 5.20 -6.95 -3.61
C HIS A 37 5.28 -8.34 -2.95
N LEU A 38 5.44 -9.37 -3.77
CA LEU A 38 5.31 -10.77 -3.37
C LEU A 38 3.91 -11.04 -2.81
N ARG A 39 3.78 -11.23 -1.49
CA ARG A 39 2.50 -11.41 -0.79
C ARG A 39 2.16 -10.23 0.12
N TYR A 40 2.96 -9.15 0.09
CA TYR A 40 2.79 -7.98 0.96
C TYR A 40 2.29 -6.78 0.17
N CYS A 41 1.40 -6.01 0.78
CA CYS A 41 1.00 -4.72 0.24
C CYS A 41 2.01 -3.63 0.66
N ARG A 42 2.57 -2.93 -0.33
CA ARG A 42 3.44 -1.76 -0.12
C ARG A 42 2.71 -0.50 -0.53
N CYS A 43 2.66 0.46 0.37
CA CYS A 43 2.10 1.78 0.15
C CYS A 43 3.18 2.75 -0.35
N GLN A 44 2.79 3.70 -1.17
CA GLN A 44 3.66 4.72 -1.74
C GLN A 44 3.03 6.11 -1.62
N LYS A 45 3.87 7.11 -1.38
CA LYS A 45 3.47 8.53 -1.32
C LYS A 45 4.55 9.44 -1.88
N ALA A 46 4.15 10.64 -2.29
CA ALA A 46 5.08 11.68 -2.69
C ALA A 46 5.91 12.15 -1.48
N CYS A 47 7.23 12.21 -1.69
CA CYS A 47 8.22 12.91 -0.87
C CYS A 47 9.33 13.43 -1.80
#